data_AF-A0A9W8AUF7-F1
#
_entry.id   AF-A0A9W8AUF7-F1
#
_cell.length_a   1.000
_cell.length_b   1.000
_cell.length_c   1.000
_cell.angle_alpha   90.00
_cell.angle_beta   90.00
_cell.angle_gamma   90.00
#
_symmetry.space_group_name_H-M   'P 1'
#
loop_
_entity.id
_entity.type
_entity.pdbx_description
1 polymer ?
#
loop_
_entity_poly.entity_id
_entity_poly.type
_entity_poly.pdbx_seq_one_letter_code
_entity_poly.pdbx_strand_id
1 'polypeptide(L)'
;MYDVVSNVAEYRHFIPWCVNSVVLGTGAPSQQPCSVPEAKRAVVAHIVTQADLEVGFKAFREQYTSTVTCETPWRVEARSSNSHIFRTLTTSWDFIPYSITHPHGITPEDPSAPACLVRFNIEFEFASVLYSQISSVFFDQVCKEMIHAFKK
;
A
#
# COMPACT_ATOMS: atom_id res chain seq x y z
N MET A 1 -11.53 -3.12 2.95
CA MET A 1 -10.24 -3.22 2.22
C MET A 1 -9.24 -2.18 2.69
N TYR A 2 -9.63 -0.89 2.81
CA TYR A 2 -8.79 0.14 3.41
C TYR A 2 -8.18 -0.29 4.76
N ASP A 3 -9.00 -0.77 5.69
CA ASP A 3 -8.54 -1.17 7.04
C ASP A 3 -7.52 -2.30 7.05
N VAL A 4 -7.53 -3.15 6.01
CA VAL A 4 -6.57 -4.24 5.85
C VAL A 4 -5.22 -3.68 5.40
N VAL A 5 -5.24 -2.72 4.46
CA VAL A 5 -4.03 -2.10 3.92
C VAL A 5 -3.43 -1.08 4.91
N SER A 6 -4.24 -0.38 5.68
CA SER A 6 -3.73 0.58 6.68
C SER A 6 -3.17 -0.09 7.93
N ASN A 7 -3.54 -1.35 8.21
CA ASN A 7 -3.08 -2.08 9.39
C ASN A 7 -1.73 -2.79 9.17
N VAL A 8 -0.68 -1.99 9.14
CA VAL A 8 0.70 -2.44 8.90
C VAL A 8 1.17 -3.49 9.92
N ALA A 9 0.74 -3.38 11.18
CA ALA A 9 1.15 -4.28 12.25
C ALA A 9 0.83 -5.76 11.96
N GLU A 10 -0.26 -6.00 11.22
CA GLU A 10 -0.75 -7.33 10.89
C GLU A 10 -0.11 -7.91 9.63
N TYR A 11 0.75 -7.16 8.92
CA TYR A 11 1.34 -7.60 7.65
C TYR A 11 2.05 -8.95 7.77
N ARG A 12 2.68 -9.24 8.92
CA ARG A 12 3.32 -10.53 9.20
C ARG A 12 2.37 -11.74 9.13
N HIS A 13 1.06 -11.53 9.35
CA HIS A 13 0.07 -12.61 9.41
C HIS A 13 -0.60 -12.88 8.07
N PHE A 14 -0.65 -11.89 7.18
CA PHE A 14 -1.38 -12.00 5.92
C PHE A 14 -0.52 -11.84 4.67
N ILE A 15 0.68 -11.27 4.77
CA ILE A 15 1.65 -11.18 3.66
C ILE A 15 2.65 -12.34 3.81
N PRO A 16 2.59 -13.37 2.96
CA PRO A 16 3.39 -14.60 3.12
C PRO A 16 4.91 -14.39 3.17
N TRP A 17 5.40 -13.29 2.61
CA TRP A 17 6.84 -12.95 2.56
C TRP A 17 7.22 -11.87 3.57
N CYS A 18 6.28 -11.37 4.38
CA CYS A 18 6.58 -10.45 5.49
C CYS A 18 6.97 -11.29 6.72
N VAL A 19 8.26 -11.32 7.01
CA VAL A 19 8.84 -12.09 8.12
C VAL A 19 8.60 -11.38 9.43
N ASN A 20 8.74 -10.05 9.44
CA ASN A 20 8.47 -9.20 10.60
C ASN A 20 7.75 -7.92 10.19
N SER A 21 6.84 -7.48 11.07
CA SER A 21 6.22 -6.15 11.00
C SER A 21 6.07 -5.59 12.40
N VAL A 22 6.79 -4.52 12.71
CA VAL A 22 6.80 -3.89 14.03
C VAL A 22 6.52 -2.40 13.88
N VAL A 23 5.40 -1.93 14.41
CA VAL A 23 5.07 -0.50 14.45
C VAL A 23 5.95 0.19 15.49
N LEU A 24 6.74 1.16 15.05
CA LEU A 24 7.63 1.97 15.88
C LEU A 24 6.89 3.15 16.52
N GLY A 25 5.88 3.67 15.83
CA GLY A 25 5.04 4.75 16.35
C GLY A 25 3.98 5.19 15.35
N THR A 26 2.85 5.66 15.88
CA THR A 26 1.77 6.25 15.10
C THR A 26 1.63 7.71 15.50
N GLY A 27 1.77 8.60 14.52
CA GLY A 27 1.54 10.03 14.69
C GLY A 27 0.08 10.32 15.00
N ALA A 28 -0.16 11.39 15.75
CA ALA A 28 -1.52 11.87 16.01
C ALA A 28 -2.22 12.22 14.68
N PRO A 29 -3.53 11.96 14.54
CA PRO A 29 -4.28 12.33 13.35
C PRO A 29 -4.18 13.84 13.16
N SER A 30 -3.52 14.27 12.09
CA SER A 30 -3.48 15.67 11.71
C SER A 30 -4.66 15.95 10.78
N GLN A 31 -5.45 16.97 11.10
CA GLN A 31 -6.42 17.52 10.17
C GLN A 31 -5.67 18.51 9.27
N GLN A 32 -4.98 18.01 8.25
CA GLN A 32 -4.38 18.90 7.26
C GLN A 32 -5.52 19.46 6.37
N PRO A 33 -5.66 20.80 6.23
CA PRO A 33 -6.61 21.35 5.28
C PRO A 33 -6.13 20.99 3.87
N CYS A 34 -6.72 19.94 3.29
CA CYS A 34 -6.37 19.52 1.94
C CYS A 34 -6.70 20.67 0.97
N SER A 35 -5.70 21.13 0.21
CA SER A 35 -5.84 22.12 -0.88
C SER A 35 -6.50 21.54 -2.14
N VAL A 36 -7.41 20.56 -1.99
CA VAL A 36 -8.22 20.02 -3.08
C VAL A 36 -9.54 20.78 -3.25
N PRO A 37 -10.01 20.93 -4.50
CA PRO A 37 -11.25 21.63 -4.82
C PRO A 37 -12.47 21.02 -4.11
N GLU A 38 -13.44 21.89 -3.85
CA GLU A 38 -14.60 21.82 -2.95
C GLU A 38 -15.45 20.54 -2.96
N ALA A 39 -15.29 19.66 -3.95
CA ALA A 39 -16.04 18.41 -4.10
C ALA A 39 -15.58 17.25 -3.18
N LYS A 40 -14.45 17.38 -2.45
CA LYS A 40 -13.91 16.35 -1.54
C LYS A 40 -13.92 16.76 -0.06
N ARG A 41 -14.94 17.50 0.37
CA ARG A 41 -15.08 18.16 1.68
C ARG A 41 -15.34 17.23 2.89
N ALA A 42 -14.97 15.95 2.80
CA ALA A 42 -14.95 15.07 3.97
C ALA A 42 -13.59 15.22 4.66
N VAL A 43 -13.59 15.45 5.97
CA VAL A 43 -12.37 15.52 6.79
C VAL A 43 -11.59 14.22 6.60
N VAL A 44 -10.49 14.29 5.84
CA VAL A 44 -9.58 13.16 5.64
C VAL A 44 -8.66 13.13 6.86
N ALA A 45 -8.83 12.14 7.73
CA ALA A 45 -7.85 11.91 8.79
C ALA A 45 -6.53 11.53 8.13
N HIS A 46 -5.48 12.31 8.38
CA HIS A 46 -4.14 12.03 7.91
C HIS A 46 -3.32 11.45 9.07
N ILE A 47 -3.01 10.16 8.99
CA ILE A 47 -2.29 9.42 10.03
C ILE A 47 -1.00 8.90 9.42
N VAL A 48 0.13 9.20 10.07
CA VAL A 48 1.44 8.68 9.65
C VAL A 48 1.89 7.65 10.67
N THR A 49 2.17 6.43 10.21
CA THR A 49 2.66 5.33 11.03
C THR A 49 4.03 4.92 10.53
N GLN A 50 5.00 4.79 11.42
CA GLN A 50 6.31 4.26 11.10
C GLN A 50 6.39 2.82 11.58
N ALA A 51 6.85 1.91 10.72
CA ALA A 51 6.98 0.50 11.03
C ALA A 51 8.25 -0.08 10.42
N ASP A 52 8.96 -0.93 11.16
CA ASP A 52 10.03 -1.74 10.60
C ASP A 52 9.43 -3.00 9.99
N LEU A 53 9.72 -3.20 8.71
CA LEU A 53 9.29 -4.33 7.93
C LEU A 53 10.50 -5.15 7.51
N GLU A 54 10.37 -6.45 7.67
CA GLU A 54 11.32 -7.41 7.16
C GLU A 54 10.63 -8.30 6.14
N VAL A 55 11.12 -8.27 4.90
CA VAL A 55 10.57 -9.03 3.79
C VAL A 55 11.58 -10.07 3.32
N GLY A 56 11.16 -11.32 3.27
CA GLY A 56 11.96 -12.45 2.79
C GLY A 56 11.34 -13.01 1.52
N PHE A 57 11.93 -12.68 0.36
CA PHE A 57 11.48 -13.24 -0.92
C PHE A 57 12.54 -14.19 -1.49
N LYS A 58 12.27 -15.51 -1.37
CA LYS A 58 13.19 -16.59 -1.79
C LYS A 58 14.57 -16.44 -1.15
N ALA A 59 15.60 -16.15 -1.95
CA ALA A 59 16.98 -15.98 -1.50
C ALA A 59 17.28 -14.56 -1.00
N PHE A 60 16.35 -13.62 -1.15
CA PHE A 60 16.52 -12.24 -0.73
C PHE A 60 15.84 -12.02 0.61
N ARG A 61 16.57 -11.42 1.55
CA ARG A 61 16.06 -10.96 2.83
C ARG A 61 16.40 -9.50 2.96
N GLU A 62 15.37 -8.68 3.08
CA GLU A 62 15.49 -7.24 3.13
C GLU A 62 14.79 -6.72 4.38
N GLN A 63 15.43 -5.76 5.05
CA GLN A 63 14.86 -5.05 6.18
C GLN A 63 14.84 -3.56 5.85
N TYR A 64 13.70 -2.93 6.08
CA TYR A 64 13.54 -1.49 5.84
C TYR A 64 12.52 -0.89 6.80
N THR A 65 12.66 0.41 7.04
CA THR A 65 11.71 1.20 7.81
C THR A 65 10.68 1.79 6.85
N SER A 66 9.41 1.42 7.01
CA SER A 66 8.29 1.93 6.22
C SER A 66 7.57 3.06 6.95
N THR A 67 7.46 4.21 6.29
CA THR A 67 6.58 5.31 6.71
C THR A 67 5.28 5.18 5.92
N VAL A 68 4.20 4.86 6.62
CA VAL A 68 2.87 4.63 6.06
C VAL A 68 1.97 5.81 6.38
N THR A 69 1.58 6.53 5.33
CA THR A 69 0.67 7.65 5.35
C THR A 69 -0.72 7.18 4.94
N CYS A 70 -1.67 7.37 5.83
CA CYS A 70 -3.05 6.95 5.68
C CYS A 70 -3.95 8.19 5.55
N GLU A 71 -4.66 8.26 4.43
CA GLU A 71 -5.70 9.25 4.14
C GLU A 71 -7.06 8.55 4.16
N THR A 72 -7.73 8.56 5.31
CA THR A 72 -8.98 7.80 5.45
C THR A 72 -10.15 8.45 4.69
N PRO A 73 -10.98 7.69 3.96
CA PRO A 73 -10.88 6.26 3.59
C PRO A 73 -10.27 5.99 2.20
N TRP A 74 -9.58 6.96 1.60
CA TRP A 74 -9.31 6.99 0.16
C TRP A 74 -7.95 6.43 -0.24
N ARG A 75 -6.91 6.63 0.57
CA ARG A 75 -5.55 6.35 0.16
C ARG A 75 -4.67 5.86 1.30
N VAL A 76 -3.78 4.92 0.98
CA VAL A 76 -2.67 4.51 1.84
C VAL A 76 -1.39 4.55 1.00
N GLU A 77 -0.39 5.31 1.42
CA GLU A 77 0.94 5.38 0.81
C GLU A 77 1.98 4.88 1.81
N ALA A 78 2.85 3.98 1.39
CA ALA A 78 3.96 3.46 2.18
C ALA A 78 5.27 3.79 1.47
N ARG A 79 6.20 4.43 2.18
CA ARG A 79 7.54 4.76 1.67
C ARG A 79 8.60 4.05 2.49
N SER A 80 9.47 3.30 1.83
CA SER A 80 10.62 2.68 2.47
C SER A 80 11.74 3.68 2.73
N SER A 81 12.42 3.53 3.84
CA SER A 81 13.68 4.16 4.19
C SER A 81 14.61 3.11 4.81
N ASN A 82 15.91 3.40 4.83
CA ASN A 82 16.94 2.49 5.38
C ASN A 82 16.96 1.09 4.72
N SER A 83 16.61 1.01 3.44
CA SER A 83 16.72 -0.23 2.66
C SER A 83 18.14 -0.36 2.06
N HIS A 84 18.65 -1.58 2.02
CA HIS A 84 19.92 -1.95 1.40
C HIS A 84 19.78 -2.25 -0.10
N ILE A 85 18.63 -2.77 -0.54
CA ILE A 85 18.38 -3.08 -1.96
C ILE A 85 17.71 -1.92 -2.70
N PHE A 86 16.82 -1.17 -2.04
CA PHE A 86 16.06 -0.09 -2.64
C PHE A 86 16.59 1.26 -2.18
N ARG A 87 16.95 2.11 -3.14
CA ARG A 87 17.18 3.53 -2.89
C ARG A 87 15.86 4.25 -2.62
N THR A 88 14.83 3.89 -3.38
CA THR A 88 13.45 4.30 -3.13
C THR A 88 12.54 3.11 -3.36
N LEU A 89 11.53 2.95 -2.51
CA LEU A 89 10.40 2.05 -2.73
C LEU A 89 9.18 2.74 -2.13
N THR A 90 8.24 3.11 -3.00
CA THR A 90 6.98 3.75 -2.65
C THR A 90 5.86 2.87 -3.16
N THR A 91 4.92 2.56 -2.29
CA THR A 91 3.73 1.76 -2.61
C THR A 91 2.51 2.59 -2.29
N SER A 92 1.57 2.72 -3.22
CA SER A 92 0.34 3.45 -2.99
C SER A 92 -0.89 2.63 -3.37
N TRP A 93 -1.92 2.80 -2.56
CA TRP A 93 -3.21 2.15 -2.67
C TRP A 93 -4.28 3.24 -2.70
N ASP A 94 -5.03 3.34 -3.80
CA ASP A 94 -6.21 4.18 -3.90
C ASP A 94 -7.48 3.32 -3.88
N PHE A 95 -8.42 3.69 -3.03
CA PHE A 95 -9.74 3.06 -2.91
C PHE A 95 -10.79 3.97 -3.51
N ILE A 96 -11.39 3.52 -4.62
CA ILE A 96 -12.36 4.30 -5.37
C ILE A 96 -13.70 3.56 -5.34
N PRO A 97 -14.76 4.17 -4.79
CA PRO A 97 -16.10 3.60 -4.85
C PRO A 97 -16.52 3.35 -6.30
N TYR A 98 -17.05 2.16 -6.58
CA TYR A 98 -17.45 1.77 -7.94
C TYR A 98 -18.56 2.66 -8.51
N SER A 99 -19.44 3.18 -7.64
CA SER A 99 -20.49 4.15 -7.99
C SER A 99 -19.96 5.43 -8.64
N ILE A 100 -18.70 5.82 -8.35
CA ILE A 100 -18.07 7.02 -8.91
C ILE A 100 -17.48 6.74 -10.29
N THR A 101 -16.96 5.53 -10.54
CA THR A 101 -16.29 5.18 -11.80
C THR A 101 -17.25 4.67 -12.88
N HIS A 102 -18.43 4.17 -12.50
CA HIS A 102 -19.43 3.63 -13.43
C HIS A 102 -20.82 4.26 -13.17
N PRO A 103 -21.03 5.54 -13.54
CA PRO A 103 -22.29 6.25 -13.28
C PRO A 103 -23.51 5.68 -14.03
N HIS A 104 -23.30 4.79 -15.01
CA HIS A 104 -24.36 4.20 -15.85
C HIS A 104 -24.44 2.65 -15.79
N GLY A 105 -23.78 2.02 -14.82
CA GLY A 105 -24.10 0.66 -14.34
C GLY A 105 -23.96 -0.51 -15.33
N ILE A 106 -22.81 -1.18 -15.31
CA ILE A 106 -22.80 -2.66 -15.39
C ILE A 106 -22.48 -3.09 -13.96
N THR A 107 -23.50 -3.45 -13.19
CA THR A 107 -23.25 -3.99 -11.85
C THR A 107 -22.45 -5.29 -11.97
N PRO A 108 -21.60 -5.61 -10.98
CA PRO A 108 -21.25 -7.02 -10.77
C PRO A 108 -22.55 -7.83 -10.63
N GLU A 109 -22.46 -9.12 -10.90
CA GLU A 109 -23.53 -10.13 -10.87
C GLU A 109 -24.47 -10.12 -9.63
N ASP A 110 -24.12 -9.39 -8.57
CA ASP A 110 -24.96 -9.06 -7.42
C ASP A 110 -25.08 -7.52 -7.22
N PRO A 111 -26.27 -6.91 -7.38
CA PRO A 111 -26.52 -5.48 -7.15
C PRO A 111 -26.40 -5.03 -5.69
N SER A 112 -26.33 -5.96 -4.73
CA SER A 112 -26.29 -5.66 -3.30
C SER A 112 -24.88 -5.60 -2.71
N ALA A 113 -23.87 -6.05 -3.45
CA ALA A 113 -22.49 -6.07 -2.99
C ALA A 113 -21.79 -4.71 -3.19
N PRO A 114 -21.27 -4.06 -2.12
CA PRO A 114 -20.49 -2.84 -2.28
C PRO A 114 -19.20 -3.13 -3.06
N ALA A 115 -19.10 -2.61 -4.28
CA ALA A 115 -17.92 -2.73 -5.11
C ALA A 115 -16.97 -1.53 -4.92
N CYS A 116 -15.67 -1.80 -4.82
CA CYS A 116 -14.62 -0.80 -4.76
C CYS A 116 -13.52 -1.16 -5.76
N LEU A 117 -13.15 -0.19 -6.59
CA LEU A 117 -11.98 -0.28 -7.45
C LEU A 117 -10.75 0.06 -6.62
N VAL A 118 -9.81 -0.89 -6.54
CA VAL A 118 -8.51 -0.69 -5.90
C VAL A 118 -7.46 -0.44 -6.96
N ARG A 119 -6.80 0.73 -6.91
CA ARG A 119 -5.60 0.98 -7.71
C ARG A 119 -4.38 0.76 -6.84
N PHE A 120 -3.56 -0.20 -7.26
CA PHE A 120 -2.29 -0.52 -6.65
C PHE A 120 -1.17 0.00 -7.55
N ASN A 121 -0.28 0.81 -6.99
CA ASN A 121 0.90 1.31 -7.68
C ASN A 121 2.14 1.09 -6.81
N ILE A 122 3.23 0.68 -7.44
CA ILE A 122 4.52 0.43 -6.79
C ILE A 122 5.62 1.05 -7.64
N GLU A 123 6.37 1.97 -7.03
CA GLU A 123 7.49 2.67 -7.63
C GLU A 123 8.74 2.32 -6.85
N PHE A 124 9.82 1.94 -7.53
CA PHE A 124 11.06 1.58 -6.86
C PHE A 124 12.28 1.96 -7.70
N GLU A 125 13.39 2.18 -7.00
CA GLU A 125 14.71 2.40 -7.57
C GLU A 125 15.70 1.53 -6.80
N PHE A 126 16.45 0.68 -7.50
CA PHE A 126 17.47 -0.14 -6.88
C PHE A 126 18.72 0.69 -6.54
N ALA A 127 19.34 0.40 -5.41
CA ALA A 127 20.61 1.02 -5.01
C ALA A 127 21.78 0.59 -5.92
N SER A 128 21.68 -0.58 -6.58
CA SER A 128 22.71 -1.10 -7.48
C SER A 128 22.19 -1.43 -8.87
N VAL A 129 22.97 -1.05 -9.88
CA VAL A 129 22.73 -1.35 -11.30
C VAL A 129 22.69 -2.86 -11.56
N LEU A 130 23.38 -3.67 -10.74
CA LEU A 130 23.37 -5.13 -10.89
C LEU A 130 21.97 -5.74 -10.62
N TYR A 131 21.19 -5.15 -9.71
CA TYR A 131 19.82 -5.58 -9.43
C TYR A 131 18.81 -5.08 -10.48
N SER A 132 19.16 -4.07 -11.29
CA SER A 132 18.29 -3.59 -12.38
C SER A 132 17.99 -4.67 -13.42
N GLN A 133 18.88 -5.66 -13.62
CA GLN A 133 18.67 -6.76 -14.57
C GLN A 133 17.81 -7.90 -14.02
N ILE A 134 17.76 -8.08 -12.70
CA ILE A 134 16.94 -9.10 -12.04
C ILE A 134 15.51 -8.55 -11.74
N SER A 135 15.37 -7.22 -11.82
CA SER A 135 14.16 -6.47 -11.49
C SER A 135 12.88 -6.96 -12.19
N SER A 136 12.94 -7.30 -13.48
CA SER A 136 11.73 -7.61 -14.26
C SER A 136 11.07 -8.93 -13.83
N VAL A 137 11.88 -9.95 -13.51
CA VAL A 137 11.40 -11.26 -13.05
C VAL A 137 10.97 -11.19 -11.58
N PHE A 138 11.72 -10.45 -10.76
CA PHE A 138 11.38 -10.22 -9.36
C PHE A 138 10.05 -9.45 -9.23
N PHE A 139 9.87 -8.42 -10.05
CA PHE A 139 8.68 -7.57 -10.03
C PHE A 139 7.40 -8.33 -10.32
N ASP A 140 7.37 -9.13 -11.39
CA ASP A 140 6.16 -9.87 -11.79
C ASP A 140 5.72 -10.84 -10.69
N GLN A 141 6.66 -11.46 -9.98
CA GLN A 141 6.33 -12.35 -8.87
C GLN A 141 5.82 -11.58 -7.65
N VAL A 142 6.51 -10.53 -7.21
CA VAL A 142 6.09 -9.75 -6.03
C VAL A 142 4.71 -9.13 -6.25
N CYS A 143 4.43 -8.58 -7.43
CA CYS A 143 3.12 -8.00 -7.74
C CYS A 143 2.00 -9.04 -7.73
N LYS A 144 2.21 -10.22 -8.34
CA LYS A 144 1.22 -11.31 -8.35
C LYS A 144 0.91 -11.79 -6.94
N GLU A 145 1.95 -11.99 -6.17
CA GLU A 145 1.92 -12.45 -4.79
C GLU A 145 1.22 -11.41 -3.88
N MET A 146 1.51 -10.11 -4.06
CA MET A 146 0.83 -9.00 -3.35
C MET A 146 -0.66 -8.96 -3.66
N ILE A 147 -1.05 -9.00 -4.94
CA ILE A 147 -2.46 -9.04 -5.33
C ILE A 147 -3.17 -10.27 -4.74
N HIS A 148 -2.49 -11.43 -4.72
CA HIS A 148 -3.07 -12.65 -4.15
C HIS A 148 -3.28 -12.54 -2.64
N ALA A 149 -2.32 -11.96 -1.91
CA ALA A 149 -2.45 -11.72 -0.47
C ALA A 149 -3.62 -10.78 -0.12
N PHE A 150 -3.91 -9.79 -0.97
CA PHE A 150 -5.00 -8.83 -0.76
C PHE A 150 -6.37 -9.30 -1.30
N LYS A 151 -6.45 -10.38 -2.07
CA LYS A 151 -7.71 -10.91 -2.65
C LYS A 151 -8.49 -11.87 -1.75
N LYS A 152 -8.06 -12.07 -0.51
CA LYS A 152 -8.66 -13.06 0.41
C LYS A 152 -10.02 -12.63 0.95
#